data_AF-A0A1M5C9M1-F1
#
_entry.id   AF-A0A1M5C9M1-F1
#
_cell.length_a   1.000
_cell.length_b   1.000
_cell.length_c   1.000
_cell.angle_alpha   90.00
_cell.angle_beta   90.00
_cell.angle_gamma   90.00
#
_symmetry.space_group_name_H-M   'P 1'
#
loop_
_entity.id
_entity.type
_entity.pdbx_description
1 polymer ?
#
loop_
_entity_poly.entity_id
_entity_poly.type
_entity_poly.pdbx_seq_one_letter_code
_entity_poly.pdbx_strand_id
1 'polypeptide(L)'
;MLWFDILLMLTSGYAAFELIKFAQGRGRLKFLGLTIAAFIFTFMEATAVIGGFFATSAVTAVVDFIVEWGHLICLAFILSALAIFIRESKPVFAQFPLIYTALPLFIIISYFFVYDSIVLKKWMFFLYQGGALMVSLMMYGLYSYRSRTYVIILAGIGLFFLAYILFWSFSAEARESLSWLWKLVLAGGIVTTVLGYKYAHNN
;
A
#
# COMPACT_ATOMS: atom_id res chain seq x y z
N MET A 1 -14.80 3.78 13.28
CA MET A 1 -16.12 3.81 12.61
C MET A 1 -16.18 2.65 11.63
N LEU A 2 -16.83 1.56 12.04
CA LEU A 2 -16.81 0.24 11.38
C LEU A 2 -17.16 0.27 9.88
N TRP A 3 -18.03 1.18 9.46
CA TRP A 3 -18.43 1.33 8.05
C TRP A 3 -17.27 1.66 7.10
N PHE A 4 -16.30 2.46 7.54
CA PHE A 4 -15.15 2.82 6.70
C PHE A 4 -14.14 1.68 6.59
N ASP A 5 -14.03 0.84 7.63
CA ASP A 5 -13.22 -0.38 7.62
C ASP A 5 -13.83 -1.40 6.63
N ILE A 6 -15.15 -1.55 6.62
CA ILE A 6 -15.85 -2.37 5.61
C ILE A 6 -15.61 -1.83 4.20
N LEU A 7 -15.68 -0.52 4.00
CA LEU A 7 -15.44 0.08 2.69
C LEU A 7 -14.00 -0.16 2.21
N LEU A 8 -13.01 -0.04 3.11
CA LEU A 8 -11.62 -0.36 2.78
C LEU A 8 -11.42 -1.85 2.50
N MET A 9 -12.05 -2.74 3.27
CA MET A 9 -12.05 -4.18 3.01
C MET A 9 -12.61 -4.51 1.63
N LEU A 10 -13.75 -3.91 1.24
CA LEU A 10 -14.37 -4.15 -0.07
C LEU A 10 -13.52 -3.60 -1.21
N THR A 11 -13.00 -2.38 -1.07
CA THR A 11 -12.18 -1.72 -2.11
C THR A 11 -10.82 -2.39 -2.30
N SER A 12 -10.19 -2.84 -1.21
CA SER A 12 -8.95 -3.61 -1.27
C SER A 12 -9.17 -5.03 -1.80
N GLY A 13 -10.27 -5.69 -1.44
CA GLY A 13 -10.66 -6.98 -2.01
C GLY A 13 -10.90 -6.88 -3.52
N TYR A 14 -11.57 -5.82 -3.98
CA TYR A 14 -11.70 -5.51 -5.40
C TYR A 14 -10.34 -5.30 -6.07
N ALA A 15 -9.44 -4.53 -5.45
CA ALA A 15 -8.10 -4.31 -5.98
C ALA A 15 -7.30 -5.63 -6.08
N ALA A 16 -7.35 -6.49 -5.06
CA ALA A 16 -6.71 -7.80 -5.08
C ALA A 16 -7.23 -8.66 -6.24
N PHE A 17 -8.54 -8.71 -6.43
CA PHE A 17 -9.16 -9.45 -7.54
C PHE A 17 -8.71 -8.96 -8.92
N GLU A 18 -8.64 -7.65 -9.14
CA GLU A 18 -8.20 -7.10 -10.42
C GLU A 18 -6.69 -7.26 -10.64
N LEU A 19 -5.88 -7.12 -9.59
CA LEU A 19 -4.43 -7.32 -9.67
C LEU A 19 -4.06 -8.77 -10.02
N ILE A 20 -4.87 -9.77 -9.62
CA ILE A 20 -4.69 -11.17 -10.06
C ILE A 20 -4.73 -11.29 -11.58
N LYS A 21 -5.67 -10.60 -12.24
CA LYS A 21 -5.80 -10.64 -13.71
C LYS A 21 -4.54 -10.08 -14.37
N PHE A 22 -3.98 -9.00 -13.82
CA PHE A 22 -2.71 -8.44 -14.31
C PHE A 22 -1.51 -9.35 -14.02
N ALA A 23 -1.51 -10.07 -12.90
CA ALA A 23 -0.45 -11.02 -12.57
C ALA A 23 -0.39 -12.22 -13.53
N GLN A 24 -1.49 -12.54 -14.23
CA GLN A 24 -1.50 -13.59 -15.25
C GLN A 24 -0.91 -13.13 -16.61
N GLY A 25 -0.66 -11.82 -16.80
CA GLY A 25 -0.15 -11.23 -18.04
C GLY A 25 1.36 -10.97 -18.09
N ARG A 26 1.80 -10.09 -19.01
CA ARG A 26 3.20 -9.61 -19.10
C ARG A 26 3.54 -8.74 -17.89
N GLY A 27 4.68 -9.01 -17.24
CA GLY A 27 5.07 -8.34 -15.99
C GLY A 27 4.49 -8.99 -14.73
N ARG A 28 4.39 -10.33 -14.72
CA ARG A 28 3.80 -11.12 -13.62
C ARG A 28 4.32 -10.79 -12.23
N LEU A 29 5.63 -10.59 -12.07
CA LEU A 29 6.25 -10.47 -10.73
C LEU A 29 5.89 -9.18 -9.99
N LYS A 30 5.84 -8.02 -10.68
CA LYS A 30 5.45 -6.75 -10.04
C LYS A 30 3.98 -6.74 -9.61
N PHE A 31 3.09 -7.28 -10.45
CA PHE A 31 1.68 -7.40 -10.11
C PHE A 31 1.44 -8.48 -9.06
N LEU A 32 2.24 -9.55 -9.02
CA LEU A 32 2.20 -10.53 -7.94
C LEU A 32 2.50 -9.87 -6.59
N GLY A 33 3.55 -9.06 -6.50
CA GLY A 33 3.88 -8.31 -5.27
C GLY A 33 2.73 -7.41 -4.83
N LEU A 34 2.15 -6.61 -5.74
CA LEU A 34 0.99 -5.77 -5.44
C LEU A 34 -0.26 -6.59 -5.06
N THR A 35 -0.46 -7.74 -5.68
CA THR A 35 -1.58 -8.65 -5.38
C THR A 35 -1.47 -9.18 -3.96
N ILE A 36 -0.27 -9.66 -3.57
CA ILE A 36 -0.01 -10.15 -2.21
C ILE A 36 -0.23 -9.03 -1.20
N ALA A 37 0.30 -7.82 -1.47
CA ALA A 37 0.07 -6.66 -0.62
C ALA A 37 -1.43 -6.34 -0.47
N ALA A 38 -2.19 -6.37 -1.56
CA ALA A 38 -3.64 -6.13 -1.53
C ALA A 38 -4.41 -7.20 -0.74
N PHE A 39 -4.03 -8.49 -0.85
CA PHE A 39 -4.61 -9.55 -0.02
C PHE A 39 -4.33 -9.37 1.46
N ILE A 40 -3.09 -9.03 1.82
CA ILE A 40 -2.70 -8.77 3.22
C ILE A 40 -3.46 -7.57 3.76
N PHE A 41 -3.56 -6.50 2.98
CA PHE A 41 -4.33 -5.32 3.37
C PHE A 41 -5.82 -5.65 3.53
N THR A 42 -6.41 -6.45 2.63
CA THR A 42 -7.80 -6.91 2.76
C THR A 42 -8.00 -7.74 4.04
N PHE A 43 -7.07 -8.64 4.34
CA PHE A 43 -7.10 -9.46 5.56
C PHE A 43 -7.03 -8.58 6.82
N MET A 44 -6.13 -7.59 6.82
CA MET A 44 -5.98 -6.63 7.90
C MET A 44 -7.28 -5.85 8.15
N GLU A 45 -7.91 -5.30 7.10
CA GLU A 45 -9.19 -4.59 7.23
C GLU A 45 -10.31 -5.53 7.71
N ALA A 46 -10.33 -6.79 7.24
CA ALA A 46 -11.27 -7.79 7.75
C ALA A 46 -11.08 -8.05 9.26
N THR A 47 -9.83 -8.12 9.74
CA THR A 47 -9.55 -8.26 11.17
C THR A 47 -9.94 -7.02 11.97
N ALA A 48 -9.77 -5.82 11.42
CA ALA A 48 -10.23 -4.57 12.04
C ALA A 48 -11.76 -4.52 12.16
N VAL A 49 -12.49 -4.98 11.13
CA VAL A 49 -13.95 -5.13 11.16
C VAL A 49 -14.38 -6.11 12.26
N ILE A 50 -13.73 -7.27 12.36
CA ILE A 50 -14.01 -8.25 13.42
C ILE A 50 -13.75 -7.64 14.80
N GLY A 51 -12.61 -6.96 14.99
CA GLY A 51 -12.29 -6.26 16.24
C GLY A 51 -13.34 -5.22 16.64
N GLY A 52 -13.94 -4.55 15.67
CA GLY A 52 -15.05 -3.61 15.92
C GLY A 52 -16.34 -4.26 16.43
N PHE A 53 -16.55 -5.56 16.23
CA PHE A 53 -17.68 -6.31 16.79
C PHE A 53 -17.39 -6.89 18.18
N PHE A 54 -16.12 -7.15 18.51
CA PHE A 54 -15.71 -7.82 19.74
C PHE A 54 -14.78 -6.92 20.58
N ALA A 55 -15.36 -6.24 21.59
CA ALA A 55 -14.62 -5.35 22.48
C ALA A 55 -13.96 -6.08 23.68
N THR A 56 -13.47 -7.31 23.49
CA THR A 56 -12.76 -8.05 24.55
C THR A 56 -11.25 -7.80 24.47
N SER A 57 -10.59 -7.65 25.62
CA SER A 57 -9.16 -7.30 25.71
C SER A 57 -8.23 -8.29 24.99
N ALA A 58 -8.61 -9.57 24.94
CA ALA A 58 -7.86 -10.59 24.21
C ALA A 58 -7.98 -10.41 22.68
N VAL A 59 -9.16 -10.04 22.18
CA VAL A 59 -9.38 -9.85 20.74
C VAL A 59 -8.70 -8.58 20.25
N THR A 60 -8.76 -7.49 21.01
CA THR A 60 -8.10 -6.23 20.65
C THR A 60 -6.59 -6.40 20.51
N ALA A 61 -5.94 -7.13 21.43
CA ALA A 61 -4.50 -7.39 21.35
C ALA A 61 -4.11 -8.18 20.09
N VAL A 62 -4.92 -9.16 19.70
CA VAL A 62 -4.70 -9.95 18.48
C VAL A 62 -4.92 -9.10 17.23
N VAL A 63 -5.95 -8.26 17.21
CA VAL A 63 -6.24 -7.34 16.10
C VAL A 63 -5.11 -6.33 15.92
N ASP A 64 -4.65 -5.68 16.99
CA ASP A 64 -3.55 -4.72 16.95
C ASP A 64 -2.26 -5.36 16.41
N PHE A 65 -1.96 -6.58 16.85
CA PHE A 65 -0.84 -7.37 16.35
C PHE A 65 -0.97 -7.63 14.84
N ILE A 66 -2.12 -8.13 14.38
CA ILE A 66 -2.33 -8.43 12.95
C ILE A 66 -2.24 -7.16 12.10
N VAL A 67 -2.79 -6.03 12.59
CA VAL A 67 -2.77 -4.76 11.87
C VAL A 67 -1.36 -4.21 11.76
N GLU A 68 -0.59 -4.21 12.85
CA GLU A 68 0.79 -3.71 12.87
C GLU A 68 1.69 -4.52 11.92
N TRP A 69 1.66 -5.85 12.01
CA TRP A 69 2.45 -6.72 11.14
C TRP A 69 1.93 -6.73 9.70
N GLY A 70 0.62 -6.66 9.51
CA GLY A 70 -0.03 -6.58 8.20
C GLY A 70 0.41 -5.35 7.43
N HIS A 71 0.43 -4.17 8.07
CA HIS A 71 0.97 -2.95 7.47
C HIS A 71 2.41 -3.10 7.02
N LEU A 72 3.26 -3.71 7.86
CA LEU A 72 4.66 -3.88 7.56
C LEU A 72 4.90 -4.81 6.38
N ILE A 73 4.24 -5.97 6.37
CA ILE A 73 4.39 -6.96 5.30
C ILE A 73 3.84 -6.39 3.99
N CYS A 74 2.67 -5.73 4.04
CA CYS A 74 2.09 -5.05 2.87
C CYS A 74 3.07 -4.02 2.28
N LEU A 75 3.67 -3.18 3.11
CA LEU A 75 4.64 -2.17 2.70
C LEU A 75 5.89 -2.80 2.06
N ALA A 76 6.40 -3.89 2.62
CA ALA A 76 7.55 -4.61 2.09
C ALA A 76 7.28 -5.17 0.68
N PHE A 77 6.08 -5.71 0.44
CA PHE A 77 5.66 -6.18 -0.88
C PHE A 77 5.43 -5.03 -1.86
N ILE A 78 4.85 -3.90 -1.43
CA ILE A 78 4.69 -2.70 -2.29
C ILE A 78 6.05 -2.18 -2.73
N LEU A 79 6.99 -2.02 -1.80
CA LEU A 79 8.36 -1.57 -2.10
C LEU A 79 9.08 -2.53 -3.04
N SER A 80 8.92 -3.84 -2.82
CA SER A 80 9.52 -4.86 -3.71
C SER A 80 8.91 -4.79 -5.11
N ALA A 81 7.59 -4.62 -5.22
CA ALA A 81 6.92 -4.44 -6.50
C ALA A 81 7.41 -3.17 -7.22
N LEU A 82 7.54 -2.05 -6.50
CA LEU A 82 8.07 -0.80 -7.03
C LEU A 82 9.51 -0.95 -7.52
N ALA A 83 10.37 -1.67 -6.81
CA ALA A 83 11.73 -1.96 -7.25
C ALA A 83 11.75 -2.74 -8.58
N ILE A 84 10.82 -3.69 -8.77
CA ILE A 84 10.64 -4.39 -10.05
C ILE A 84 10.17 -3.42 -11.14
N PHE A 85 9.19 -2.55 -10.85
CA PHE A 85 8.73 -1.54 -11.80
C PHE A 85 9.86 -0.63 -12.27
N ILE A 86 10.70 -0.14 -11.34
CA ILE A 86 11.86 0.71 -11.67
C ILE A 86 12.83 -0.06 -12.57
N ARG A 87 13.15 -1.31 -12.21
CA ARG A 87 14.07 -2.15 -12.98
C ARG A 87 13.59 -2.39 -14.41
N GLU A 88 12.31 -2.70 -14.59
CA GLU A 88 11.72 -2.91 -15.91
C GLU A 88 11.56 -1.60 -16.70
N SER A 89 11.36 -0.46 -16.03
CA SER A 89 11.19 0.85 -16.66
C SER A 89 12.45 1.34 -17.38
N LYS A 90 13.62 1.05 -16.81
CA LYS A 90 14.91 1.59 -17.23
C LYS A 90 16.01 0.53 -17.04
N PRO A 91 15.98 -0.57 -17.81
CA PRO A 91 16.90 -1.70 -17.63
C PRO A 91 18.38 -1.33 -17.82
N VAL A 92 18.66 -0.26 -18.58
CA VAL A 92 20.02 0.24 -18.83
C VAL A 92 20.68 0.79 -17.55
N PHE A 93 19.89 1.41 -16.66
CA PHE A 93 20.38 2.01 -15.41
C PHE A 93 20.24 1.05 -14.22
N ALA A 94 19.18 0.23 -14.21
CA ALA A 94 18.90 -0.72 -13.15
C ALA A 94 19.40 -2.13 -13.53
N GLN A 95 20.73 -2.29 -13.60
CA GLN A 95 21.37 -3.56 -14.00
C GLN A 95 21.51 -4.57 -12.86
N PHE A 96 21.01 -4.23 -11.67
CA PHE A 96 21.15 -5.11 -10.52
C PHE A 96 20.35 -6.42 -10.70
N PRO A 97 20.83 -7.54 -10.12
CA PRO A 97 20.15 -8.82 -10.17
C PRO A 97 18.70 -8.73 -9.67
N LEU A 98 17.80 -9.50 -10.29
CA LEU A 98 16.38 -9.52 -9.92
C LEU A 98 16.17 -9.83 -8.43
N ILE A 99 17.04 -10.65 -7.82
CA ILE A 99 16.92 -10.98 -6.40
C ILE A 99 17.03 -9.75 -5.49
N TYR A 100 17.73 -8.69 -5.91
CA TYR A 100 17.84 -7.46 -5.13
C TYR A 100 16.56 -6.62 -5.16
N THR A 101 15.59 -6.89 -6.05
CA THR A 101 14.26 -6.26 -5.94
C THR A 101 13.47 -6.75 -4.73
N ALA A 102 13.88 -7.89 -4.13
CA ALA A 102 13.28 -8.42 -2.91
C ALA A 102 13.93 -7.86 -1.63
N LEU A 103 14.93 -6.98 -1.74
CA LEU A 103 15.58 -6.37 -0.58
C LEU A 103 14.62 -5.70 0.41
N PRO A 104 13.52 -5.04 -0.01
CA PRO A 104 12.56 -4.47 0.94
C PRO A 104 11.89 -5.51 1.87
N LEU A 105 11.93 -6.81 1.55
CA LEU A 105 11.45 -7.85 2.47
C LEU A 105 12.31 -7.98 3.74
N PHE A 106 13.58 -7.54 3.70
CA PHE A 106 14.41 -7.49 4.92
C PHE A 106 13.86 -6.55 5.98
N ILE A 107 12.95 -5.62 5.62
CA ILE A 107 12.25 -4.77 6.59
C ILE A 107 11.54 -5.62 7.65
N ILE A 108 10.98 -6.77 7.26
CA ILE A 108 10.29 -7.71 8.16
C ILE A 108 11.24 -8.24 9.23
N ILE A 109 12.47 -8.60 8.83
CA ILE A 109 13.48 -9.10 9.74
C ILE A 109 13.99 -7.95 10.62
N SER A 110 14.26 -6.78 10.03
CA SER A 110 14.75 -5.62 10.78
C SER A 110 13.75 -5.13 11.83
N TYR A 111 12.45 -5.36 11.63
CA TYR A 111 11.41 -4.94 12.55
C TYR A 111 11.52 -5.59 13.93
N PHE A 112 11.96 -6.85 13.99
CA PHE A 112 12.18 -7.55 15.25
C PHE A 112 13.16 -6.80 16.17
N PHE A 113 14.17 -6.13 15.62
CA PHE A 113 15.15 -5.37 16.39
C PHE A 113 14.63 -4.03 16.90
N VAL A 114 13.49 -3.58 16.37
CA VAL A 114 12.90 -2.26 16.65
C VAL A 114 11.56 -2.38 17.38
N TYR A 115 11.09 -3.60 17.62
CA TYR A 115 9.75 -3.93 18.12
C TYR A 115 9.37 -3.17 19.41
N ASP A 116 10.30 -3.06 20.36
CA ASP A 116 10.07 -2.43 21.66
C ASP A 116 10.07 -0.88 21.62
N SER A 117 10.56 -0.28 20.52
CA SER A 117 10.70 1.17 20.42
C SER A 117 9.56 1.80 19.61
N ILE A 118 8.53 2.29 20.31
CA ILE A 118 7.37 2.97 19.70
C ILE A 118 7.80 4.12 18.77
N VAL A 119 8.83 4.89 19.15
CA VAL A 119 9.33 6.01 18.36
C VAL A 119 9.93 5.51 17.05
N LEU A 120 10.86 4.55 17.12
CA LEU A 120 11.51 4.03 15.92
C LEU A 120 10.50 3.34 14.99
N LYS A 121 9.51 2.61 15.53
CA LYS A 121 8.39 2.05 14.74
C LYS A 121 7.67 3.11 13.92
N LYS A 122 7.27 4.23 14.55
CA LYS A 122 6.59 5.33 13.88
C LYS A 122 7.45 5.97 12.78
N TRP A 123 8.71 6.26 13.07
CA TRP A 123 9.65 6.81 12.09
C TRP A 123 9.86 5.88 10.90
N MET A 124 9.97 4.58 11.16
CA MET A 124 10.15 3.57 10.13
C MET A 124 8.94 3.53 9.18
N PHE A 125 7.71 3.49 9.71
CA PHE A 125 6.49 3.54 8.88
C PHE A 125 6.38 4.85 8.10
N PHE A 126 6.66 5.99 8.74
CA PHE A 126 6.67 7.30 8.08
C PHE A 126 7.61 7.31 6.88
N LEU A 127 8.87 6.93 7.08
CA LEU A 127 9.90 6.95 6.03
C LEU A 127 9.59 5.97 4.90
N TYR A 128 9.19 4.73 5.20
CA TYR A 128 8.94 3.74 4.16
C TYR A 128 7.65 4.00 3.37
N GLN A 129 6.57 4.42 4.02
CA GLN A 129 5.34 4.81 3.32
C GLN A 129 5.58 6.06 2.47
N GLY A 130 6.21 7.10 3.04
CA GLY A 130 6.56 8.32 2.31
C GLY A 130 7.50 8.04 1.13
N GLY A 131 8.51 7.18 1.34
CA GLY A 131 9.43 6.75 0.30
C GLY A 131 8.74 6.00 -0.84
N ALA A 132 7.86 5.04 -0.53
CA ALA A 132 7.08 4.32 -1.54
C ALA A 132 6.22 5.27 -2.39
N LEU A 133 5.58 6.25 -1.75
CA LEU A 133 4.75 7.25 -2.43
C LEU A 133 5.59 8.18 -3.30
N MET A 134 6.72 8.68 -2.80
CA MET A 134 7.61 9.55 -3.56
C MET A 134 8.16 8.85 -4.80
N VAL A 135 8.62 7.60 -4.65
CA VAL A 135 9.10 6.77 -5.77
C VAL A 135 7.99 6.54 -6.80
N SER A 136 6.78 6.20 -6.34
CA SER A 136 5.62 6.01 -7.21
C SER A 136 5.28 7.29 -7.99
N LEU A 137 5.27 8.44 -7.32
CA LEU A 137 4.98 9.74 -7.90
C LEU A 137 6.01 10.10 -8.98
N MET A 138 7.30 9.92 -8.71
CA MET A 138 8.36 10.18 -9.69
C MET A 138 8.25 9.26 -10.91
N MET A 139 8.02 7.97 -10.68
CA MET A 139 7.92 6.99 -11.77
C MET A 139 6.73 7.27 -12.67
N TYR A 140 5.53 7.43 -12.09
CA TYR A 140 4.32 7.70 -12.86
C TYR A 140 4.24 9.12 -13.39
N GLY A 141 4.90 10.09 -12.76
CA GLY A 141 5.07 11.44 -13.30
C GLY A 141 5.82 11.42 -14.63
N LEU A 142 6.95 10.70 -14.70
CA LEU A 142 7.72 10.53 -15.94
C LEU A 142 6.93 9.76 -17.02
N TYR A 143 6.21 8.71 -16.64
CA TYR A 143 5.37 7.95 -17.58
C TYR A 143 4.20 8.76 -18.11
N SER A 144 3.56 9.56 -17.25
CA SER A 144 2.44 10.40 -17.62
C SER A 144 2.85 11.54 -18.54
N TYR A 145 4.07 12.08 -18.36
CA TYR A 145 4.67 13.02 -19.30
C TYR A 145 4.84 12.41 -20.71
N ARG A 146 5.21 11.12 -20.79
CA ARG A 146 5.41 10.43 -22.07
C ARG A 146 4.10 9.94 -22.71
N SER A 147 3.11 9.53 -21.92
CA SER A 147 1.83 9.04 -22.40
C SER A 147 0.70 9.43 -21.44
N ARG A 148 -0.35 10.06 -21.99
CA ARG A 148 -1.54 10.45 -21.22
C ARG A 148 -2.28 9.27 -20.60
N THR A 149 -2.01 8.05 -21.05
CA THR A 149 -2.64 6.83 -20.52
C THR A 149 -2.33 6.61 -19.03
N TYR A 150 -1.21 7.12 -18.52
CA TYR A 150 -0.80 6.97 -17.12
C TYR A 150 -1.31 8.08 -16.18
N VAL A 151 -2.03 9.09 -16.69
CA VAL A 151 -2.53 10.23 -15.88
C VAL A 151 -3.46 9.76 -14.77
N ILE A 152 -4.31 8.77 -15.03
CA ILE A 152 -5.27 8.24 -14.05
C ILE A 152 -4.53 7.57 -12.88
N ILE A 153 -3.45 6.84 -13.18
CA ILE A 153 -2.61 6.22 -12.13
C ILE A 153 -1.94 7.30 -11.29
N LEU A 154 -1.41 8.35 -11.94
CA LEU A 154 -0.80 9.49 -11.24
C LEU A 154 -1.79 10.22 -10.33
N ALA A 155 -3.04 10.40 -10.77
CA ALA A 155 -4.10 10.97 -9.94
C ALA A 155 -4.38 10.11 -8.70
N GLY A 156 -4.42 8.78 -8.85
CA GLY A 156 -4.58 7.87 -7.71
C GLY A 156 -3.40 7.90 -6.74
N ILE A 157 -2.17 8.06 -7.23
CA ILE A 157 -0.98 8.29 -6.38
C ILE A 157 -1.09 9.63 -5.63
N GLY A 158 -1.62 10.68 -6.28
CA GLY A 158 -1.92 11.95 -5.63
C GLY A 158 -2.91 11.79 -4.47
N LEU A 159 -3.95 10.97 -4.64
CA LEU A 159 -4.89 10.64 -3.55
C LEU A 159 -4.19 9.85 -2.44
N PHE A 160 -3.33 8.89 -2.76
CA PHE A 160 -2.53 8.21 -1.73
C PHE A 160 -1.61 9.18 -0.96
N PHE A 161 -1.01 10.14 -1.65
CA PHE A 161 -0.19 11.18 -1.02
C PHE A 161 -1.02 12.06 -0.08
N LEU A 162 -2.23 12.43 -0.51
CA LEU A 162 -3.16 13.18 0.33
C LEU A 162 -3.59 12.37 1.56
N ALA A 163 -3.95 11.09 1.40
CA ALA A 163 -4.29 10.21 2.51
C ALA A 163 -3.13 10.08 3.51
N TYR A 164 -1.90 9.98 3.02
CA TYR A 164 -0.69 9.95 3.85
C TYR A 164 -0.50 11.24 4.65
N ILE A 165 -0.60 12.40 4.01
CA ILE A 165 -0.52 13.70 4.71
C ILE A 165 -1.61 13.79 5.78
N LEU A 166 -2.86 13.48 5.42
CA LEU A 166 -3.97 13.52 6.38
C LEU A 166 -3.71 12.62 7.58
N PHE A 167 -3.21 11.40 7.37
CA PHE A 167 -2.91 10.48 8.47
C PHE A 167 -1.82 11.04 9.40
N TRP A 168 -0.72 11.55 8.85
CA TRP A 168 0.45 11.99 9.64
C TRP A 168 0.34 13.40 10.21
N SER A 169 -0.43 14.29 9.61
CA SER A 169 -0.58 15.68 10.07
C SER A 169 -1.51 15.86 11.27
N PHE A 170 -2.50 14.97 11.45
CA PHE A 170 -3.41 15.05 12.60
C PHE A 170 -2.82 14.41 13.87
N SER A 171 -3.11 15.02 15.03
CA SER A 171 -2.83 14.43 16.34
C SER A 171 -3.58 13.11 16.53
N ALA A 172 -3.15 12.28 17.49
CA ALA A 172 -3.76 10.97 17.71
C ALA A 172 -5.28 11.05 17.96
N GLU A 173 -5.72 11.99 18.80
CA GLU A 173 -7.14 12.23 19.10
C GLU A 173 -7.94 12.67 17.86
N ALA A 174 -7.38 13.61 17.08
CA ALA A 174 -8.00 14.07 15.84
C ALA A 174 -8.03 12.97 14.77
N ARG A 175 -7.04 12.07 14.75
CA ARG A 175 -6.95 10.95 13.81
C ARG A 175 -8.05 9.91 14.05
N GLU A 176 -8.44 9.66 15.31
CA GLU A 176 -9.55 8.78 15.62
C GLU A 176 -10.89 9.38 15.18
N SER A 177 -11.11 10.66 15.52
CA SER A 177 -12.34 11.40 15.17
C SER A 177 -12.52 11.58 13.66
N LEU A 178 -11.44 11.97 12.96
CA LEU A 178 -11.42 12.21 11.50
C LEU A 178 -10.95 10.99 10.72
N SER A 179 -11.02 9.79 11.33
CA SER A 179 -10.55 8.55 10.70
C SER A 179 -11.22 8.26 9.36
N TRP A 180 -12.48 8.67 9.21
CA TRP A 180 -13.24 8.53 7.97
C TRP A 180 -12.61 9.26 6.78
N LEU A 181 -12.00 10.43 7.00
CA LEU A 181 -11.54 11.31 5.92
C LEU A 181 -10.37 10.67 5.17
N TRP A 182 -9.33 10.25 5.89
CA TRP A 182 -8.17 9.62 5.25
C TRP A 182 -8.52 8.24 4.67
N LYS A 183 -9.45 7.49 5.28
CA LYS A 183 -9.92 6.19 4.77
C LYS A 183 -10.66 6.34 3.43
N LEU A 184 -11.53 7.34 3.30
CA LEU A 184 -12.21 7.62 2.02
C LEU A 184 -11.23 8.02 0.93
N VAL A 185 -10.27 8.89 1.25
CA VAL A 185 -9.23 9.30 0.30
C VAL A 185 -8.36 8.11 -0.11
N LEU A 186 -8.01 7.24 0.85
CA LEU A 186 -7.27 6.01 0.61
C LEU A 186 -8.03 5.07 -0.33
N ALA A 187 -9.31 4.81 -0.06
CA ALA A 187 -10.18 4.00 -0.91
C ALA A 187 -10.29 4.57 -2.32
N GLY A 188 -10.43 5.90 -2.45
CA GLY A 188 -10.40 6.60 -3.72
C GLY A 188 -9.09 6.39 -4.47
N GLY A 189 -7.95 6.46 -3.77
CA GLY A 189 -6.62 6.16 -4.32
C GLY A 189 -6.49 4.72 -4.83
N ILE A 190 -7.00 3.73 -4.09
CA ILE A 190 -7.01 2.33 -4.50
C ILE A 190 -7.82 2.16 -5.80
N VAL A 191 -9.06 2.65 -5.82
CA VAL A 191 -9.96 2.48 -6.97
C VAL A 191 -9.40 3.17 -8.21
N THR A 192 -8.96 4.42 -8.08
CA THR A 192 -8.41 5.21 -9.19
C THR A 192 -7.13 4.61 -9.76
N THR A 193 -6.21 4.12 -8.91
CA THR A 193 -4.99 3.45 -9.40
C THR A 193 -5.31 2.16 -10.15
N VAL A 194 -6.19 1.30 -9.63
CA VAL A 194 -6.61 0.05 -10.30
C VAL A 194 -7.29 0.33 -11.64
N LEU A 195 -8.20 1.31 -11.69
CA LEU A 195 -8.84 1.74 -12.94
C LEU A 195 -7.82 2.31 -13.93
N GLY A 196 -6.85 3.08 -13.44
CA GLY A 196 -5.76 3.59 -14.25
C GLY A 196 -4.92 2.47 -14.88
N TYR A 197 -4.61 1.41 -14.13
CA TYR A 197 -3.94 0.22 -14.69
C TYR A 197 -4.79 -0.50 -15.74
N LYS A 198 -6.10 -0.67 -15.51
CA LYS A 198 -7.01 -1.25 -16.51
C LYS A 198 -7.00 -0.45 -17.81
N TYR A 199 -7.12 0.88 -17.70
CA TYR A 199 -7.09 1.77 -18.86
C TYR A 199 -5.75 1.73 -19.59
N ALA A 200 -4.64 1.65 -18.86
CA ALA A 200 -3.29 1.55 -19.43
C ALA A 200 -2.95 0.18 -20.01
N HIS A 201 -3.69 -0.87 -19.65
CA HIS A 201 -3.49 -2.20 -20.19
C HIS A 201 -4.31 -2.46 -21.47
N ASN A 202 -5.46 -1.78 -21.62
CA ASN A 202 -6.38 -1.98 -22.74
C ASN A 202 -6.06 -1.10 -23.97
N ASN A 203 -5.15 -0.11 -23.83
CA ASN A 203 -4.68 0.78 -24.91
C ASN A 203 -3.22 0.48 -25.24
#